data_AF-A0A5J4T6F4-F1
#
_entry.id   AF-A0A5J4T6F4-F1
#
_cell.length_a   1.000
_cell.length_b   1.000
_cell.length_c   1.000
_cell.angle_alpha   90.00
_cell.angle_beta   90.00
_cell.angle_gamma   90.00
#
_symmetry.space_group_name_H-M   'P 1'
#
loop_
_entity.id
_entity.type
_entity.pdbx_description
1 polymer ?
#
loop_
_entity_poly.entity_id
_entity_poly.type
_entity_poly.pdbx_seq_one_letter_code
_entity_poly.pdbx_strand_id
1 'polypeptide(L)'
;FQNLKIADFGLLKRDERRIHQTMLMSRRGTNPYMAPCLFLGNDDELMRADSKVDVWSLGIVIYRMTSHQYPFDPNNDLDIKKFMEQYSQTRVLIRPPIITDNLLWDLLKKMLSFDRSLRISASEALLHPFLTNVQSLKEITPEQMQLAQTAEKSQFNGDASISKFDLNPLFAFPLVEK
;
A
#
# COMPACT_ATOMS: atom_id res chain seq x y z
N PHE A 1 -15.53 -10.61 -14.85
CA PHE A 1 -14.75 -10.27 -13.64
C PHE A 1 -13.72 -9.22 -14.01
N GLN A 2 -13.67 -8.09 -13.28
CA GLN A 2 -12.73 -6.99 -13.56
C GLN A 2 -11.53 -7.12 -12.61
N ASN A 3 -10.34 -7.28 -13.17
CA ASN A 3 -9.10 -7.28 -12.38
C ASN A 3 -8.67 -5.84 -12.12
N LEU A 4 -8.29 -5.54 -10.88
CA LEU A 4 -7.75 -4.24 -10.49
C LEU A 4 -6.40 -4.04 -11.17
N LYS A 5 -6.25 -2.97 -11.95
CA LYS A 5 -4.99 -2.55 -12.56
C LYS A 5 -4.61 -1.19 -12.00
N ILE A 6 -3.36 -1.04 -11.58
CA ILE A 6 -2.81 0.27 -11.21
C ILE A 6 -2.45 1.00 -12.52
N ALA A 7 -2.88 2.25 -12.61
CA ALA A 7 -2.59 3.14 -13.72
C ALA A 7 -2.03 4.47 -13.18
N ASP A 8 -1.60 5.34 -14.08
CA ASP A 8 -0.97 6.64 -13.76
C ASP A 8 0.39 6.51 -13.06
N PHE A 9 1.38 6.09 -13.85
CA PHE A 9 2.78 6.03 -13.46
C PHE A 9 3.51 7.38 -13.65
N GLY A 10 2.80 8.49 -13.87
CA GLY A 10 3.39 9.80 -14.15
C GLY A 10 4.28 10.35 -13.03
N LEU A 11 4.16 9.77 -11.84
CA LEU A 11 4.93 10.12 -10.64
C LEU A 11 5.97 9.06 -10.25
N LEU A 12 6.13 7.97 -11.02
CA LEU A 12 7.13 6.94 -10.74
C LEU A 12 8.55 7.51 -10.84
N LYS A 13 9.40 7.09 -9.91
CA LYS A 13 10.78 7.56 -9.80
C LYS A 13 11.73 6.38 -10.02
N ARG A 14 12.55 6.47 -11.05
CA ARG A 14 13.64 5.52 -11.33
C ARG A 14 15.03 6.07 -11.00
N ASP A 15 15.14 7.36 -10.69
CA ASP A 15 16.42 8.06 -10.61
C ASP A 15 16.50 8.90 -9.32
N GLU A 16 17.43 8.57 -8.44
CA GLU A 16 17.63 9.18 -7.12
C GLU A 16 17.82 10.71 -7.21
N ARG A 17 18.39 11.20 -8.32
CA ARG A 17 18.77 12.61 -8.49
C ARG A 17 17.59 13.54 -8.79
N ARG A 18 16.46 13.02 -9.30
CA ARG A 18 15.26 13.81 -9.65
C ARG A 18 14.16 13.73 -8.60
N ILE A 19 14.38 12.99 -7.51
CA ILE A 19 13.38 12.78 -6.46
C ILE A 19 12.87 14.12 -5.90
N HIS A 20 13.77 15.08 -5.72
CA HIS A 20 13.51 16.36 -5.04
C HIS A 20 12.51 17.27 -5.79
N GLN A 21 12.74 17.56 -7.08
CA GLN A 21 11.85 18.42 -7.88
C GLN A 21 10.45 17.83 -8.03
N THR A 22 10.34 16.51 -8.19
CA THR A 22 9.04 15.86 -8.39
C THR A 22 8.28 15.64 -7.07
N MET A 23 8.97 15.50 -5.92
CA MET A 23 8.32 15.52 -4.59
C MET A 23 7.63 16.87 -4.33
N LEU A 24 8.31 17.98 -4.63
CA LEU A 24 7.76 19.34 -4.47
C LEU A 24 6.53 19.57 -5.36
N MET A 25 6.49 18.95 -6.55
CA MET A 25 5.33 18.96 -7.45
C MET A 25 4.16 18.13 -6.91
N SER A 26 4.43 16.97 -6.29
CA SER A 26 3.41 16.07 -5.73
C SER A 26 2.69 16.65 -4.49
N ARG A 27 3.34 17.57 -3.77
CA ARG A 27 2.76 18.36 -2.67
C ARG A 27 1.54 19.22 -3.04
N ARG A 28 1.21 19.37 -4.34
CA ARG A 28 0.11 20.24 -4.80
C ARG A 28 -1.18 19.51 -5.21
N GLY A 29 -1.28 18.19 -5.08
CA GLY A 29 -2.46 17.47 -5.60
C GLY A 29 -2.89 16.16 -4.92
N THR A 30 -2.13 15.61 -3.97
CA THR A 30 -2.40 14.27 -3.40
C THR A 30 -2.31 14.24 -1.87
N ASN A 31 -2.50 15.38 -1.22
CA ASN A 31 -2.34 15.57 0.23
C ASN A 31 -3.05 14.54 1.12
N PRO A 32 -4.32 14.17 0.89
CA PRO A 32 -5.01 13.22 1.77
C PRO A 32 -4.43 11.79 1.73
N TYR A 33 -3.64 11.43 0.71
CA TYR A 33 -2.98 10.12 0.64
C TYR A 33 -1.49 10.20 1.00
N MET A 34 -0.95 11.39 1.24
CA MET A 34 0.47 11.60 1.44
C MET A 34 0.93 11.07 2.80
N ALA A 35 2.05 10.33 2.81
CA ALA A 35 2.66 9.82 4.03
C ALA A 35 3.17 10.96 4.95
N PRO A 36 3.20 10.78 6.28
CA PRO A 36 3.60 11.83 7.22
C PRO A 36 4.99 12.40 6.95
N CYS A 37 5.95 11.56 6.55
CA CYS A 37 7.32 11.99 6.22
C CYS A 37 7.40 12.89 4.98
N LEU A 38 6.44 12.81 4.06
CA LEU A 38 6.36 13.70 2.90
C LEU A 38 5.56 14.97 3.21
N PHE A 39 4.56 14.84 4.07
CA PHE A 39 3.68 15.93 4.45
C PHE A 39 4.37 16.90 5.44
N LEU A 40 4.86 16.35 6.56
CA LEU A 40 5.51 17.08 7.65
C LEU A 40 7.04 17.18 7.52
N GLY A 41 7.65 16.34 6.68
CA GLY A 41 9.12 16.21 6.61
C GLY A 41 9.82 17.47 6.12
N ASN A 42 11.05 17.63 6.61
CA ASN A 42 12.05 18.52 6.05
C ASN A 42 12.70 17.86 4.81
N ASP A 43 13.59 18.59 4.13
CA ASP A 43 14.22 18.13 2.89
C ASP A 43 14.99 16.80 3.08
N ASP A 44 15.56 16.55 4.26
CA ASP A 44 16.27 15.30 4.59
C ASP A 44 15.33 14.09 4.71
N GLU A 45 14.15 14.26 5.30
CA GLU A 45 13.12 13.21 5.39
C GLU A 45 12.51 12.90 4.02
N LEU A 46 12.38 13.93 3.16
CA LEU A 46 12.00 13.75 1.76
C LEU A 46 13.05 12.95 0.98
N MET A 47 14.34 13.23 1.19
CA MET A 47 15.44 12.49 0.54
C MET A 47 15.48 11.03 0.96
N ARG A 48 15.07 10.73 2.19
CA ARG A 48 15.04 9.36 2.68
C ARG A 48 13.85 8.56 2.16
N ALA A 49 12.81 9.15 1.55
CA ALA A 49 11.57 8.45 1.14
C ALA A 49 11.79 7.13 0.37
N ASP A 50 11.11 6.04 0.75
CA ASP A 50 11.11 4.74 0.05
C ASP A 50 9.70 4.29 -0.34
N SER A 51 9.59 3.08 -0.88
CA SER A 51 8.33 2.44 -1.26
C SER A 51 7.29 2.31 -0.15
N LYS A 52 7.64 2.49 1.14
CA LYS A 52 6.67 2.50 2.24
C LYS A 52 5.81 3.77 2.27
N VAL A 53 6.12 4.80 1.48
CA VAL A 53 5.21 5.93 1.27
C VAL A 53 3.96 5.49 0.50
N ASP A 54 4.11 4.58 -0.46
CA ASP A 54 2.99 4.04 -1.24
C ASP A 54 2.11 3.11 -0.40
N VAL A 55 2.71 2.39 0.57
CA VAL A 55 1.96 1.58 1.54
C VAL A 55 1.05 2.45 2.41
N TRP A 56 1.51 3.65 2.81
CA TRP A 56 0.64 4.59 3.53
C TRP A 56 -0.53 5.04 2.65
N SER A 57 -0.24 5.46 1.42
CA SER A 57 -1.27 5.89 0.45
C SER A 57 -2.33 4.80 0.26
N LEU A 58 -1.90 3.55 0.07
CA LEU A 58 -2.79 2.40 -0.04
C LEU A 58 -3.59 2.17 1.25
N GLY A 59 -2.98 2.34 2.43
CA GLY A 59 -3.67 2.26 3.71
C GLY A 59 -4.83 3.25 3.81
N ILE A 60 -4.66 4.50 3.35
CA ILE A 60 -5.73 5.49 3.29
C ILE A 60 -6.82 5.07 2.30
N VAL A 61 -6.46 4.53 1.14
CA VAL A 61 -7.43 4.01 0.15
C VAL A 61 -8.28 2.88 0.76
N ILE A 62 -7.65 1.90 1.43
CA ILE A 62 -8.35 0.79 2.09
C ILE A 62 -9.24 1.31 3.22
N TYR A 63 -8.73 2.23 4.04
CA TYR A 63 -9.52 2.87 5.10
C TYR A 63 -10.78 3.54 4.52
N ARG A 64 -10.63 4.29 3.42
CA ARG A 64 -11.75 4.95 2.74
C ARG A 64 -12.74 3.96 2.14
N MET A 65 -12.26 2.90 1.49
CA MET A 65 -13.14 1.88 0.89
C MET A 65 -13.96 1.15 1.96
N THR A 66 -13.40 0.94 3.14
CA THR A 66 -14.01 0.14 4.21
C THR A 66 -14.89 0.96 5.16
N SER A 67 -14.55 2.23 5.36
CA SER A 67 -15.29 3.12 6.28
C SER A 67 -16.11 4.20 5.58
N HIS A 68 -15.93 4.39 4.27
CA HIS A 68 -16.49 5.50 3.48
C HIS A 68 -16.11 6.91 3.97
N GLN A 69 -15.13 7.00 4.87
CA GLN A 69 -14.66 8.25 5.47
C GLN A 69 -13.12 8.32 5.44
N TYR A 70 -12.59 9.51 5.74
CA TYR A 70 -11.18 9.73 6.03
C TYR A 70 -10.98 9.85 7.54
N PRO A 71 -9.75 9.67 8.05
CA PRO A 71 -9.46 9.93 9.46
C PRO A 71 -9.32 11.45 9.78
N PHE A 72 -9.49 12.31 8.77
CA PHE A 72 -9.41 13.78 8.79
C PHE A 72 -10.29 14.34 7.66
N ASP A 73 -10.51 15.65 7.59
CA ASP A 73 -11.10 16.30 6.41
C ASP A 73 -10.11 16.31 5.24
N PRO A 74 -10.37 15.57 4.14
CA PRO A 74 -9.43 15.44 3.04
C PRO A 74 -9.28 16.73 2.20
N ASN A 75 -10.18 17.70 2.38
CA ASN A 75 -10.15 18.98 1.65
C ASN A 75 -9.50 20.11 2.46
N ASN A 76 -9.04 19.82 3.68
CA ASN A 76 -8.49 20.81 4.59
C ASN A 76 -7.08 20.42 5.04
N ASP A 77 -6.07 21.00 4.39
CA ASP A 77 -4.66 20.74 4.69
C ASP A 77 -4.29 21.02 6.16
N LEU A 78 -4.95 21.97 6.81
CA LEU A 78 -4.72 22.26 8.23
C LEU A 78 -5.25 21.12 9.11
N ASP A 79 -6.36 20.49 8.75
CA ASP A 79 -6.91 19.36 9.48
C ASP A 79 -6.07 18.10 9.28
N ILE A 80 -5.61 17.84 8.05
CA ILE A 80 -4.62 16.79 7.75
C ILE A 80 -3.38 17.00 8.60
N LYS A 81 -2.84 18.23 8.66
CA LYS A 81 -1.67 18.57 9.47
C LYS A 81 -1.90 18.28 10.95
N LYS A 82 -3.02 18.75 11.52
CA LYS A 82 -3.38 18.53 12.93
C LYS A 82 -3.49 17.04 13.25
N PHE A 83 -4.14 16.27 12.37
CA PHE A 83 -4.22 14.82 12.52
C PHE A 83 -2.81 14.20 12.56
N MET A 84 -1.94 14.54 11.61
CA MET A 84 -0.59 13.99 11.54
C MET A 84 0.24 14.38 12.77
N GLU A 85 0.14 15.62 13.25
CA GLU A 85 0.82 16.10 14.45
C GLU A 85 0.31 15.41 15.72
N GLN A 86 -1.00 15.27 15.90
CA GLN A 86 -1.58 14.53 17.03
C GLN A 86 -1.19 13.05 16.98
N TYR A 87 -1.24 12.43 15.80
CA TYR A 87 -0.82 11.05 15.62
C TYR A 87 0.70 10.87 15.84
N SER A 88 1.48 11.92 15.55
CA SER A 88 2.91 12.00 15.83
C SER A 88 3.24 11.98 17.34
N GLN A 89 2.28 12.30 18.21
CA GLN A 89 2.45 12.30 19.66
C GLN A 89 1.82 11.06 20.29
N THR A 90 0.59 10.75 19.89
CA THR A 90 -0.23 9.70 20.52
C THR A 90 0.08 8.30 20.00
N ARG A 91 0.55 8.18 18.74
CA ARG A 91 0.66 6.89 18.02
C ARG A 91 -0.65 6.09 18.00
N VAL A 92 -1.79 6.75 18.21
CA VAL A 92 -3.10 6.11 18.30
C VAL A 92 -3.92 6.48 17.06
N LEU A 93 -4.24 5.46 16.26
CA LEU A 93 -5.20 5.57 15.17
C LEU A 93 -6.57 5.17 15.72
N ILE A 94 -7.57 6.04 15.55
CA ILE A 94 -8.93 5.78 16.04
C ILE A 94 -9.63 4.84 15.06
N ARG A 95 -10.15 3.73 15.57
CA ARG A 95 -10.91 2.74 14.79
C ARG A 95 -12.34 3.21 14.54
N PRO A 96 -12.78 3.35 13.27
CA PRO A 96 -14.19 3.56 12.96
C PRO A 96 -15.04 2.37 13.42
N PRO A 97 -16.21 2.60 14.05
CA PRO A 97 -17.10 1.51 14.47
C PRO A 97 -17.54 0.58 13.32
N ILE A 98 -17.62 1.12 12.10
CA ILE A 98 -17.98 0.35 10.89
C ILE A 98 -16.94 -0.70 10.50
N ILE A 99 -15.67 -0.52 10.88
CA ILE A 99 -14.63 -1.52 10.65
C ILE A 99 -14.70 -2.54 11.78
N THR A 100 -15.40 -3.65 11.57
CA THR A 100 -15.59 -4.71 12.59
C THR A 100 -14.55 -5.84 12.49
N ASP A 101 -13.94 -6.03 11.31
CA ASP A 101 -12.89 -7.03 11.09
C ASP A 101 -11.59 -6.63 11.79
N ASN A 102 -11.13 -7.49 12.72
CA ASN A 102 -9.91 -7.27 13.50
C ASN A 102 -8.62 -7.45 12.67
N LEU A 103 -8.62 -8.34 11.69
CA LEU A 103 -7.46 -8.57 10.81
C LEU A 103 -7.28 -7.41 9.84
N LEU A 104 -8.39 -6.89 9.29
CA LEU A 104 -8.38 -5.67 8.47
C LEU A 104 -7.84 -4.49 9.29
N TRP A 105 -8.35 -4.31 10.51
CA TRP A 105 -7.90 -3.22 11.36
C TRP A 105 -6.43 -3.35 11.74
N ASP A 106 -5.96 -4.57 12.00
CA ASP A 106 -4.55 -4.80 12.29
C ASP A 106 -3.63 -4.47 11.11
N LEU A 107 -4.04 -4.87 9.91
CA LEU A 107 -3.34 -4.49 8.68
C LEU A 107 -3.30 -2.96 8.51
N LEU A 108 -4.43 -2.28 8.69
CA LEU A 108 -4.53 -0.81 8.57
C LEU A 108 -3.60 -0.09 9.56
N LYS A 109 -3.53 -0.51 10.83
CA LYS A 109 -2.58 0.09 11.79
C LYS A 109 -1.13 -0.04 11.34
N LYS A 110 -0.76 -1.19 10.76
CA LYS A 110 0.60 -1.46 10.29
C LYS A 110 0.94 -0.68 9.02
N MET A 111 -0.01 -0.54 8.10
CA MET A 111 0.13 0.28 6.89
C MET A 111 0.17 1.78 7.21
N LEU A 112 -0.62 2.22 8.18
CA LEU A 112 -0.73 3.60 8.63
C LEU A 112 0.13 3.87 9.87
N SER A 113 1.24 3.15 10.06
CA SER A 113 2.20 3.51 11.10
C SER A 113 2.84 4.85 10.77
N PHE A 114 2.82 5.78 11.74
CA PHE A 114 3.46 7.08 11.60
C PHE A 114 4.97 6.91 11.37
N ASP A 115 5.62 6.14 12.25
CA ASP A 115 7.02 5.76 12.09
C ASP A 115 7.14 4.81 10.91
N ARG A 116 7.95 5.22 9.94
CA ARG A 116 8.21 4.49 8.72
C ARG A 116 9.00 3.19 8.94
N SER A 117 9.92 3.18 9.91
CA SER A 117 10.69 1.98 10.23
C SER A 117 9.75 0.85 10.67
N LEU A 118 8.72 1.21 11.45
CA LEU A 118 7.67 0.31 11.94
C LEU A 118 6.55 0.05 10.92
N ARG A 119 6.46 0.86 9.86
CA ARG A 119 5.46 0.68 8.81
C ARG A 119 5.75 -0.59 8.04
N ILE A 120 4.72 -1.41 7.85
CA ILE A 120 4.83 -2.66 7.08
C ILE A 120 5.23 -2.37 5.64
N SER A 121 6.08 -3.21 5.06
CA SER A 121 6.37 -3.18 3.63
C SER A 121 5.26 -3.86 2.82
N ALA A 122 5.21 -3.61 1.51
CA ALA A 122 4.22 -4.25 0.64
C ALA A 122 4.36 -5.79 0.65
N SER A 123 5.59 -6.31 0.66
CA SER A 123 5.86 -7.75 0.72
C SER A 123 5.41 -8.39 2.02
N GLU A 124 5.59 -7.71 3.16
CA GLU A 124 5.07 -8.16 4.46
C GLU A 124 3.54 -8.05 4.52
N ALA A 125 2.95 -7.00 3.94
CA ALA A 125 1.50 -6.82 3.89
C ALA A 125 0.81 -7.95 3.11
N LEU A 126 1.40 -8.41 1.99
CA LEU A 126 0.92 -9.58 1.24
C LEU A 126 0.87 -10.86 2.09
N LEU A 127 1.75 -10.98 3.09
CA LEU A 127 1.79 -12.13 4.00
C LEU A 127 0.89 -11.96 5.22
N HIS A 128 0.21 -10.82 5.36
CA HIS A 128 -0.62 -10.54 6.52
C HIS A 128 -1.83 -11.50 6.59
N PRO A 129 -2.24 -11.99 7.79
CA PRO A 129 -3.38 -12.91 7.93
C PRO A 129 -4.71 -12.41 7.36
N PHE A 130 -4.84 -11.10 7.15
CA PHE A 130 -6.00 -10.55 6.45
C PHE A 130 -6.09 -11.05 4.99
N LEU A 131 -4.94 -11.22 4.31
CA LEU A 131 -4.84 -11.63 2.91
C LEU A 131 -4.48 -13.12 2.73
N THR A 132 -4.07 -13.81 3.79
CA THR A 132 -3.60 -15.21 3.74
C THR A 132 -4.46 -16.18 4.54
N ASN A 133 -5.68 -15.77 4.93
CA ASN A 133 -6.56 -16.63 5.72
C ASN A 133 -7.21 -17.74 4.86
N VAL A 134 -7.90 -18.65 5.54
CA VAL A 134 -8.59 -19.79 4.92
C VAL A 134 -9.64 -19.35 3.90
N GLN A 135 -10.26 -18.18 4.10
CA GLN A 135 -11.22 -17.64 3.14
C GLN A 135 -10.52 -17.21 1.84
N SER A 136 -9.35 -16.58 1.94
CA SER A 136 -8.49 -16.24 0.80
C SER A 136 -8.12 -17.47 -0.02
N LEU A 137 -7.80 -18.58 0.64
CA LEU A 137 -7.46 -19.84 -0.02
C LEU A 137 -8.64 -20.46 -0.79
N LYS A 138 -9.88 -20.24 -0.33
CA LYS A 138 -11.09 -20.73 -1.01
C LYS A 138 -11.44 -19.92 -2.25
N GLU A 139 -10.93 -18.70 -2.36
CA GLU A 139 -11.19 -17.78 -3.47
C GLU A 139 -10.20 -17.93 -4.62
N ILE A 140 -9.17 -18.78 -4.46
CA ILE A 140 -8.20 -19.09 -5.52
C ILE A 140 -8.92 -19.74 -6.69
N THR A 141 -8.81 -19.12 -7.87
CA THR A 141 -9.39 -19.67 -9.10
C THR A 141 -8.46 -20.71 -9.76
N PRO A 142 -8.99 -21.61 -10.61
CA PRO A 142 -8.18 -22.54 -11.39
C PRO A 142 -7.11 -21.84 -12.24
N GLU A 143 -7.42 -20.67 -12.79
CA GLU A 143 -6.49 -19.87 -13.59
C GLU A 143 -5.31 -19.38 -12.74
N GLN A 144 -5.55 -18.94 -11.51
CA GLN A 144 -4.49 -18.53 -10.59
C GLN A 144 -3.54 -19.70 -10.26
N MET A 145 -4.09 -20.91 -10.08
CA MET A 145 -3.27 -22.11 -9.89
C MET A 145 -2.44 -22.45 -11.12
N GLN A 146 -3.00 -22.35 -12.32
CA GLN A 146 -2.27 -22.61 -13.56
C GLN A 146 -1.13 -21.61 -13.80
N LEU A 147 -1.34 -20.34 -13.45
CA LEU A 147 -0.31 -19.31 -13.54
C LEU A 147 0.86 -19.60 -12.61
N ALA A 148 0.59 -19.95 -11.35
CA ALA A 148 1.62 -20.34 -10.39
C ALA A 148 2.43 -21.55 -10.88
N GLN A 149 1.78 -22.58 -11.40
CA GLN A 149 2.45 -23.75 -11.99
C GLN A 149 3.30 -23.41 -13.22
N THR A 150 2.84 -22.44 -14.02
CA THR A 150 3.59 -21.97 -15.18
C THR A 150 4.83 -21.19 -14.74
N ALA A 151 4.70 -20.34 -13.72
CA ALA A 151 5.82 -19.63 -13.12
C ALA A 151 6.86 -20.58 -12.52
N GLU A 152 6.43 -21.66 -11.84
CA GLU A 152 7.33 -22.72 -11.34
C GLU A 152 8.14 -23.38 -12.47
N LYS A 153 7.48 -23.72 -13.59
CA LYS A 153 8.15 -24.30 -14.76
C LYS A 153 9.16 -23.32 -15.37
N SER A 154 8.80 -22.05 -15.50
CA SER A 154 9.70 -21.02 -16.02
C SER A 154 10.92 -20.81 -15.11
N GLN A 155 10.74 -20.82 -13.79
CA GLN A 155 11.84 -20.72 -12.84
C GLN A 155 12.76 -21.94 -12.92
N PHE A 156 12.22 -23.15 -13.03
CA PHE A 156 13.00 -24.37 -13.24
C PHE A 156 13.83 -24.32 -14.53
N ASN A 157 13.29 -23.68 -15.57
CA ASN A 157 13.97 -23.45 -16.84
C ASN A 157 15.00 -22.29 -16.80
N GLY A 158 15.26 -21.70 -15.63
CA GLY A 158 16.31 -20.70 -15.42
C GLY A 158 15.84 -19.23 -15.49
N ASP A 159 14.52 -18.98 -15.49
CA ASP A 159 14.01 -17.61 -15.45
C ASP A 159 14.18 -16.99 -14.04
N ALA A 160 15.16 -16.10 -13.91
CA ALA A 160 15.45 -15.39 -12.67
C ALA A 160 14.50 -14.22 -12.38
N SER A 161 13.59 -13.88 -13.30
CA SER A 161 12.62 -12.81 -13.09
C SER A 161 11.42 -13.23 -12.24
N ILE A 162 11.22 -14.55 -12.05
CA ILE A 162 10.14 -15.13 -11.26
C ILE A 162 10.40 -14.92 -9.77
N SER A 163 9.51 -14.19 -9.11
CA SER A 163 9.55 -13.97 -7.67
C SER A 163 8.84 -15.08 -6.91
N LYS A 164 9.11 -15.17 -5.60
CA LYS A 164 8.39 -16.08 -4.69
C LYS A 164 6.86 -15.87 -4.64
N PHE A 165 6.38 -14.68 -5.06
CA PHE A 165 4.95 -14.37 -5.07
C PHE A 165 4.29 -14.92 -6.34
N ASP A 166 5.01 -14.99 -7.46
CA ASP A 166 4.51 -15.55 -8.72
C ASP A 166 4.26 -17.06 -8.62
N LEU A 167 5.01 -17.73 -7.73
CA LEU A 167 4.85 -19.15 -7.43
C LEU A 167 3.64 -19.46 -6.54
N ASN A 168 3.00 -18.45 -5.95
CA ASN A 168 1.88 -18.65 -5.04
C ASN A 168 0.56 -18.25 -5.72
N PRO A 169 -0.39 -19.19 -5.88
CA PRO A 169 -1.69 -18.92 -6.50
C PRO A 169 -2.48 -17.78 -5.83
N LEU A 170 -2.25 -17.51 -4.53
CA LEU A 170 -2.89 -16.37 -3.84
C LEU A 170 -2.52 -15.01 -4.44
N PHE A 171 -1.36 -14.91 -5.08
CA PHE A 171 -0.84 -13.65 -5.65
C PHE A 171 -0.72 -13.69 -7.17
N ALA A 172 -0.91 -14.85 -7.80
CA ALA A 172 -0.90 -15.00 -9.25
C ALA A 172 -2.29 -14.67 -9.81
N PHE A 173 -2.44 -13.51 -10.44
CA PHE A 173 -3.71 -13.09 -11.05
C PHE A 173 -3.65 -13.16 -12.57
N PRO A 174 -4.65 -13.75 -13.25
CA PRO A 174 -4.69 -13.76 -14.70
C PRO A 174 -4.75 -12.34 -15.25
N LEU A 175 -3.90 -12.04 -16.22
CA LEU A 175 -4.06 -10.82 -16.99
C LEU A 175 -5.23 -11.06 -17.94
N VAL A 176 -6.36 -10.36 -17.69
CA VAL A 176 -7.40 -10.26 -18.71
C VAL A 176 -6.82 -9.35 -19.80
N GLU A 177 -6.32 -9.98 -20.85
CA GLU A 177 -6.17 -9.34 -22.15
C GLU A 177 -7.57 -9.09 -22.70
N LYS A 178 -7.81 -7.86 -23.15
CA LYS A 178 -9.03 -7.45 -23.83
C LYS A 178 -8.78 -7.49 -25.32
#